data_AF-A0A9E2BAU6-F1
#
_entry.id   AF-A0A9E2BAU6-F1
#
_cell.length_a   1.000
_cell.length_b   1.000
_cell.length_c   1.000
_cell.angle_alpha   90.00
_cell.angle_beta   90.00
_cell.angle_gamma   90.00
#
_symmetry.space_group_name_H-M   'P 1'
#
loop_
_entity.id
_entity.type
_entity.pdbx_description
1 polymer ?
#
loop_
_entity_poly.entity_id
_entity_poly.type
_entity_poly.pdbx_seq_one_letter_code
_entity_poly.pdbx_strand_id
1 'polypeptide(L)' 'MSDASNWAIFINAALINNFVLAYFLGICPFFGVSSKLETAVRMGGAVSFVMLVASVCAYSINLVLEAIDAPHLRIISYI' A
#
# COMPACT_ATOMS: atom_id res chain seq x y z
N MET A 1 -29.02 -8.65 -15.56
CA MET A 1 -28.24 -7.40 -15.42
C MET A 1 -28.84 -6.55 -14.31
N SER A 2 -28.72 -7.04 -13.09
CA SER A 2 -29.16 -6.48 -11.81
C SER A 2 -28.42 -7.34 -10.77
N ASP A 3 -28.04 -6.82 -9.61
CA ASP A 3 -27.46 -7.59 -8.48
C ASP A 3 -25.94 -7.85 -8.47
N ALA A 4 -25.15 -7.19 -9.31
CA ALA A 4 -23.73 -7.02 -8.99
C ALA A 4 -23.63 -5.93 -7.92
N SER A 5 -23.74 -6.34 -6.66
CA SER A 5 -23.50 -5.55 -5.44
C SER A 5 -22.58 -4.36 -5.70
N ASN A 6 -23.00 -3.14 -5.31
CA ASN A 6 -22.22 -1.90 -5.46
C ASN A 6 -20.75 -2.05 -5.03
N TRP A 7 -20.48 -2.97 -4.11
CA TRP A 7 -19.16 -3.40 -3.70
C TRP A 7 -18.27 -3.95 -4.83
N ALA A 8 -18.80 -4.81 -5.70
CA ALA A 8 -18.05 -5.39 -6.81
C ALA A 8 -17.66 -4.33 -7.85
N ILE A 9 -18.56 -3.37 -8.12
CA ILE A 9 -18.29 -2.25 -9.03
C ILE A 9 -17.24 -1.31 -8.42
N PHE A 10 -17.34 -1.04 -7.11
CA PHE A 10 -16.37 -0.21 -6.38
C PHE A 10 -14.97 -0.83 -6.36
N ILE A 11 -14.86 -2.13 -6.07
CA ILE A 11 -13.58 -2.86 -6.11
C ILE A 11 -13.00 -2.89 -7.54
N ASN A 12 -13.85 -3.06 -8.55
CA ASN A 12 -13.42 -3.07 -9.94
C ASN A 12 -12.87 -1.69 -10.37
N ALA A 13 -13.55 -0.60 -10.01
CA ALA A 13 -13.09 0.75 -10.30
C ALA A 13 -11.83 1.14 -9.51
N ALA A 14 -11.75 0.77 -8.22
CA ALA A 14 -10.69 1.22 -7.33
C ALA A 14 -9.38 0.41 -7.44
N LEU A 15 -9.46 -0.89 -7.75
CA LEU A 15 -8.29 -1.79 -7.74
C LEU A 15 -7.91 -2.30 -9.13
N ILE A 16 -8.89 -2.65 -9.96
CA ILE A 16 -8.67 -3.30 -11.26
C ILE A 16 -8.53 -2.27 -12.38
N ASN A 17 -9.30 -1.18 -12.32
CA ASN A 17 -9.19 -0.07 -13.28
C ASN A 17 -8.15 0.99 -12.88
N ASN A 18 -7.65 0.94 -11.64
CA ASN A 18 -6.70 1.94 -11.15
C ASN A 18 -5.25 1.59 -11.54
N PHE A 19 -4.90 1.94 -12.78
CA PHE A 19 -3.57 1.80 -13.37
C PHE A 19 -2.46 2.45 -12.52
N VAL A 20 -2.79 3.49 -11.74
CA VAL A 20 -1.81 4.23 -10.93
C VAL A 20 -1.19 3.36 -9.84
N LEU A 21 -1.96 2.45 -9.22
CA LEU A 21 -1.46 1.60 -8.14
C LEU A 21 -0.33 0.67 -8.61
N ALA A 22 -0.50 0.05 -9.78
CA ALA A 22 0.46 -0.89 -10.33
C ALA A 22 1.70 -0.19 -10.92
N TYR A 23 1.52 0.95 -11.61
CA TYR A 23 2.61 1.64 -12.30
C TYR A 23 3.43 2.58 -11.41
N PHE A 24 2.85 3.21 -10.38
CA PHE A 24 3.58 4.18 -9.55
C PHE A 24 4.09 3.60 -8.23
N LEU A 25 3.33 2.71 -7.57
CA LEU A 25 3.75 2.12 -6.29
C LEU A 25 4.55 0.82 -6.48
N GLY A 26 4.29 0.09 -7.57
CA GLY A 26 4.72 -1.30 -7.74
C GLY A 26 5.82 -1.55 -8.77
N ILE A 27 6.31 -0.52 -9.50
CA ILE A 27 7.24 -0.75 -10.62
C ILE A 27 8.58 -1.34 -10.18
N CYS A 28 9.13 -0.85 -9.06
CA CYS A 28 10.40 -1.32 -8.51
C CYS A 28 10.36 -2.80 -8.11
N PRO A 29 9.36 -3.29 -7.33
CA PRO A 29 9.25 -4.71 -7.07
C PRO A 29 8.89 -5.50 -8.34
N PHE A 30 8.05 -4.98 -9.23
CA PHE A 30 7.65 -5.66 -10.46
C PHE A 30 8.84 -6.04 -11.35
N PHE A 31 9.78 -5.11 -11.58
CA PHE A 31 11.01 -5.41 -12.33
C PHE A 31 11.88 -6.48 -11.66
N GLY A 32 11.88 -6.56 -10.31
CA GLY A 32 12.69 -7.52 -9.55
C GLY A 32 12.13 -8.95 -9.51
N VAL A 33 10.81 -9.14 -9.61
CA VAL A 33 10.15 -10.46 -9.54
C VAL A 33 9.53 -10.96 -10.85
N SER A 34 9.68 -10.22 -11.95
CA SER A 34 9.06 -10.56 -13.25
C SER A 34 9.45 -11.94 -13.82
N SER A 35 10.55 -12.56 -13.36
CA SER A 35 11.04 -13.84 -13.90
C SER A 35 10.41 -15.08 -13.28
N LYS A 36 9.92 -15.02 -12.03
CA LYS A 36 9.40 -16.20 -11.30
C LYS A 36 8.17 -15.85 -10.46
N LEU A 37 7.05 -16.49 -10.78
CA LEU A 37 5.80 -16.37 -10.04
C LEU A 37 5.93 -16.79 -8.57
N GLU A 38 6.73 -17.83 -8.29
CA GLU A 38 7.00 -18.28 -6.92
C GLU A 38 7.69 -17.19 -6.07
N THR A 39 8.58 -16.41 -6.67
CA THR A 39 9.22 -15.26 -6.00
C THR A 39 8.25 -14.10 -5.86
N ALA A 40 7.39 -13.84 -6.85
CA ALA A 40 6.39 -12.77 -6.79
C ALA A 40 5.39 -12.97 -5.64
N VAL A 41 4.93 -14.21 -5.41
CA VAL A 41 4.02 -14.54 -4.29
C VAL A 41 4.71 -14.29 -2.95
N ARG A 42 5.97 -14.70 -2.79
CA ARG A 42 6.75 -14.47 -1.56
C ARG A 42 7.00 -12.98 -1.31
N MET A 43 7.28 -12.22 -2.37
CA MET A 43 7.51 -10.77 -2.27
C MET A 43 6.22 -10.02 -1.90
N GLY A 44 5.09 -10.38 -2.52
CA GLY A 44 3.79 -9.81 -2.19
C GLY A 44 3.40 -10.05 -0.73
N GLY A 45 3.56 -11.29 -0.25
CA GLY A 45 3.29 -11.63 1.15
C GLY A 45 4.15 -10.84 2.15
N ALA A 46 5.45 -10.68 1.85
CA ALA A 46 6.35 -9.88 2.67
C ALA A 46 5.95 -8.39 2.70
N VAL A 47 5.64 -7.80 1.54
CA VAL A 47 5.26 -6.39 1.44
C VAL A 47 3.92 -6.12 2.13
N SER A 48 2.92 -6.98 1.97
CA SER A 48 1.64 -6.83 2.67
C SER A 48 1.81 -6.84 4.19
N PHE A 49 2.70 -7.68 4.71
CA PHE A 49 3.00 -7.71 6.14
C PHE A 49 3.70 -6.43 6.61
N VAL A 50 4.76 -5.99 5.90
CA VAL A 50 5.48 -4.75 6.23
C VAL A 50 4.56 -3.54 6.17
N MET A 51 3.67 -3.47 5.16
CA MET A 51 2.71 -2.37 5.00
C MET A 51 1.74 -2.25 6.19
N LEU A 52 1.27 -3.39 6.72
CA LEU A 52 0.40 -3.41 7.90
C LEU A 52 1.12 -2.90 9.14
N VAL A 53 2.34 -3.40 9.40
CA VAL A 53 3.13 -2.99 10.57
C VAL A 53 3.51 -1.51 10.46
N ALA A 54 3.97 -1.08 9.28
CA ALA A 54 4.32 0.32 9.01
C ALA A 54 3.12 1.25 9.20
N SER A 55 1.91 0.85 8.79
CA SER A 55 0.70 1.67 8.96
C SER A 55 0.35 1.88 10.43
N VAL A 56 0.44 0.82 11.26
CA VAL A 56 0.18 0.92 12.71
C VAL A 56 1.23 1.82 13.39
N CYS A 57 2.51 1.62 13.07
CA CYS A 57 3.59 2.46 13.60
C CYS A 57 3.48 3.91 13.13
N ALA A 58 3.11 4.14 11.87
CA ALA A 58 2.98 5.49 11.34
C ALA A 58 1.83 6.26 12.02
N TYR A 59 0.74 5.57 12.36
CA TYR A 59 -0.37 6.15 13.10
C TYR A 59 0.03 6.53 14.53
N SER A 60 0.74 5.64 15.25
CA SER A 60 1.19 5.93 16.61
C SER A 60 2.20 7.08 16.65
N ILE A 61 3.13 7.13 15.70
CA ILE A 61 4.08 8.24 15.53
C ILE A 61 3.33 9.54 15.21
N ASN A 62 2.24 9.50 14.44
CA ASN A 62 1.50 10.72 14.10
C ASN A 62 0.92 11.41 15.33
N LEU A 63 0.31 10.62 16.21
CA LEU A 63 -0.30 11.12 17.44
C LEU A 63 0.74 11.76 18.38
N VAL A 64 1.93 11.16 18.46
CA VAL A 64 3.03 11.70 19.28
C VAL A 64 3.58 13.00 18.67
N LEU A 65 3.65 13.09 17.34
CA LEU A 65 4.16 14.27 16.65
C LEU A 65 3.20 15.46 16.67
N GLU A 66 1.89 15.21 16.65
CA GLU A 66 0.86 16.25 16.86
C GLU A 66 0.92 16.84 18.27
N ALA A 67 1.21 16.01 19.27
CA ALA A 67 1.36 16.47 20.66
C ALA A 67 2.61 17.34 20.90
N ILE A 68 3.61 17.26 20.02
CA ILE A 68 4.89 17.97 20.15
C ILE A 68 5.03 19.18 19.20
N ASP A 69 3.97 19.47 18.43
CA ASP A 69 3.86 20.60 17.49
C ASP A 69 5.03 20.72 16.47
N ALA A 70 5.63 19.57 16.09
CA ALA A 70 6.78 19.52 15.19
C ALA A 70 6.46 18.82 13.85
N PRO A 71 5.69 19.45 12.95
CA PRO A 71 5.23 18.82 11.71
C PRO A 71 6.36 18.53 10.71
N HIS A 72 7.48 19.25 10.79
CA HIS A 72 8.62 19.08 9.88
C HIS A 72 9.30 17.72 9.98
N LEU A 73 9.21 17.03 11.12
CA LEU A 73 9.85 15.71 11.31
C LEU A 73 9.01 14.55 10.76
N ARG A 74 7.77 14.81 10.31
CA ARG A 74 6.82 13.79 9.86
C ARG A 74 7.37 12.97 8.69
N ILE A 75 8.08 13.60 7.76
CA ILE A 75 8.62 12.94 6.57
C ILE A 75 9.72 11.94 6.97
N ILE A 76 10.67 12.38 7.80
CA ILE A 76 11.83 11.56 8.19
C ILE A 76 11.40 10.36 9.04
N SER A 77 10.31 10.48 9.78
CA SER A 77 9.78 9.40 10.62
C SER A 77 8.90 8.39 9.87
N TYR A 78 8.55 8.66 8.60
CA TYR A 78 7.71 7.79 7.76
C TYR A 78 8.42 7.13 6.58
N ILE A 79 9.70 7.49 6.34
CA ILE A 79 10.61 6.70 5.52
C ILE A 79 11.01 5.44 6.31
#